data_AF-A0A0A8JIP4-F1
#
_entry.id   AF-A0A0A8JIP4-F1
#
_cell.length_a   1.000
_cell.length_b   1.000
_cell.length_c   1.000
_cell.angle_alpha   90.00
_cell.angle_beta   90.00
_cell.angle_gamma   90.00
#
_symmetry.space_group_name_H-M   'P 1'
#
loop_
_entity.id
_entity.type
_entity.pdbx_description
1 polymer ?
#
loop_
_entity_poly.entity_id
_entity_poly.type
_entity_poly.pdbx_seq_one_letter_code
_entity_poly.pdbx_strand_id
1 'polypeptide(L)'
;MQDAGFSISHGERTSDAGGVAAPIWDHGTEPATTIGIYFPMSRLDDDKKDPYFGLVKTYAHKISEERKRDGIKHPAHAFSLHP
;
A
#
# COMPACT_ATOMS: atom_id res chain seq x y z
N MET A 1 -4.73 -5.92 11.93
CA MET A 1 -4.28 -5.49 10.58
C MET A 1 -2.82 -5.82 10.28
N GLN A 2 -1.94 -6.00 11.28
CA GLN A 2 -0.51 -6.26 11.06
C GLN A 2 -0.18 -7.61 10.37
N ASP A 3 -1.04 -8.64 10.48
CA ASP A 3 -0.72 -9.98 9.94
C ASP A 3 -1.01 -10.19 8.45
N ALA A 4 -1.81 -9.34 7.80
CA ALA A 4 -2.27 -9.60 6.44
C ALA A 4 -1.32 -9.09 5.33
N GLY A 5 -0.46 -8.10 5.67
CA GLY A 5 0.43 -7.42 4.72
C GLY A 5 -0.28 -6.45 3.77
N PHE A 6 -1.52 -6.04 4.09
CA PHE A 6 -2.29 -5.04 3.35
C PHE A 6 -3.34 -4.37 4.27
N SER A 7 -3.92 -3.26 3.80
CA SER A 7 -5.04 -2.55 4.41
C SER A 7 -6.16 -2.31 3.39
N ILE A 8 -7.40 -2.27 3.87
CA ILE A 8 -8.59 -1.92 3.07
C ILE A 8 -9.16 -0.61 3.60
N SER A 9 -9.56 0.27 2.69
CA SER A 9 -10.33 1.48 2.93
C SER A 9 -11.74 1.30 2.36
N HIS A 10 -12.75 1.60 3.18
CA HIS A 10 -14.19 1.50 2.85
C HIS A 10 -14.86 2.87 2.70
N GLY A 11 -14.12 3.86 2.21
CA GLY A 11 -14.64 5.21 1.98
C GLY A 11 -14.53 6.16 3.16
N GLU A 12 -13.55 5.94 4.03
CA GLU A 12 -13.29 6.79 5.21
C GLU A 12 -12.97 8.24 4.82
N ARG A 13 -12.33 8.46 3.66
CA ARG A 13 -12.06 9.80 3.12
C ARG A 13 -13.18 10.28 2.18
N THR A 14 -13.70 9.38 1.36
CA THR A 14 -14.72 9.69 0.35
C THR A 14 -15.66 8.50 0.27
N SER A 15 -16.94 8.71 0.61
CA SER A 15 -17.90 7.65 0.92
C SER A 15 -18.19 6.66 -0.22
N ASP A 16 -17.88 7.03 -1.46
CA ASP A 16 -18.07 6.21 -2.66
C ASP A 16 -16.76 5.62 -3.21
N ALA A 17 -15.63 5.84 -2.54
CA ALA A 17 -14.32 5.34 -2.94
C ALA A 17 -13.80 4.27 -1.98
N GLY A 18 -13.47 3.11 -2.52
CA GLY A 18 -12.75 2.05 -1.80
C GLY A 18 -11.29 2.01 -2.23
N GLY A 19 -10.47 1.32 -1.44
CA GLY A 19 -9.10 1.04 -1.83
C GLY A 19 -8.46 -0.09 -1.08
N VAL A 20 -7.44 -0.68 -1.68
CA VAL A 20 -6.54 -1.64 -1.04
C VAL A 20 -5.13 -1.10 -1.17
N ALA A 21 -4.36 -1.10 -0.08
CA ALA A 21 -2.97 -0.71 -0.08
C ALA A 21 -2.08 -1.76 0.58
N ALA A 22 -0.82 -1.86 0.15
CA ALA A 22 0.21 -2.66 0.80
C ALA A 22 1.50 -1.85 0.99
N PRO A 23 2.25 -2.10 2.07
CA PRO A 23 3.51 -1.42 2.35
C PRO A 23 4.61 -1.88 1.38
N ILE A 24 5.44 -0.93 0.96
CA ILE A 24 6.70 -1.16 0.27
C ILE A 24 7.82 -0.95 1.27
N TRP A 25 8.70 -1.93 1.35
CA TRP A 25 9.83 -1.96 2.28
C TRP A 25 11.13 -1.67 1.54
N ASP A 26 12.08 -1.04 2.22
CA ASP A 26 13.46 -0.93 1.78
C ASP A 26 14.37 -1.77 2.71
N HIS A 27 15.55 -1.28 3.07
CA HIS A 27 16.46 -1.92 4.02
C HIS A 27 16.10 -1.69 5.50
N GLY A 28 15.15 -0.81 5.79
CA GLY A 28 14.74 -0.46 7.14
C GLY A 28 13.78 -1.47 7.78
N THR A 29 13.49 -1.22 9.06
CA THR A 29 12.46 -1.95 9.83
C THR A 29 11.08 -1.29 9.73
N GLU A 30 10.98 -0.16 9.03
CA GLU A 30 9.74 0.59 8.83
C GLU A 30 9.37 0.60 7.35
N PRO A 31 8.08 0.63 6.99
CA PRO A 31 7.65 0.81 5.61
C PRO A 31 8.17 2.13 5.04
N ALA A 32 8.82 2.07 3.89
CA ALA A 32 9.32 3.25 3.21
C ALA A 32 8.19 4.04 2.53
N THR A 33 7.21 3.33 1.96
CA THR A 33 6.04 3.92 1.31
C THR A 33 4.94 2.87 1.15
N THR A 34 3.87 3.19 0.42
CA THR A 34 2.78 2.26 0.10
C THR A 34 2.44 2.30 -1.38
N ILE A 35 1.86 1.21 -1.88
CA ILE A 35 1.17 1.17 -3.17
C ILE A 35 -0.29 0.82 -2.92
N GLY A 36 -1.20 1.49 -3.62
CA GLY A 36 -2.63 1.26 -3.47
C GLY A 36 -3.37 1.28 -4.80
N ILE A 37 -4.47 0.54 -4.84
CA ILE A 37 -5.44 0.53 -5.93
C ILE A 37 -6.71 1.16 -5.39
N TYR A 38 -7.22 2.18 -6.09
CA TYR A 38 -8.45 2.88 -5.74
C TYR A 38 -9.54 2.55 -6.76
N PHE A 39 -10.76 2.36 -6.28
CA PHE A 39 -11.90 2.00 -7.12
C PHE A 39 -13.22 2.47 -6.47
N PRO A 40 -14.31 2.59 -7.24
CA PRO A 40 -15.63 2.84 -6.66
C PRO A 40 -16.02 1.74 -5.67
N MET A 41 -16.67 2.11 -4.56
CA MET A 41 -17.18 1.16 -3.55
C MET A 41 -18.13 0.13 -4.15
N SER A 42 -18.85 0.46 -5.22
CA SER A 42 -19.69 -0.50 -5.96
C SER A 42 -18.92 -1.67 -6.59
N ARG A 43 -17.59 -1.59 -6.67
CA ARG A 43 -16.70 -2.67 -7.14
C ARG A 43 -16.02 -3.42 -6.00
N LEU A 44 -16.18 -2.97 -4.76
CA LEU A 44 -15.68 -3.61 -3.55
C LEU A 44 -16.68 -4.66 -3.05
N ASP A 45 -16.95 -5.65 -3.90
CA ASP A 45 -17.78 -6.81 -3.61
C ASP A 45 -16.91 -7.94 -3.05
N ASP A 46 -17.36 -8.68 -2.03
CA ASP A 46 -16.53 -9.65 -1.29
C ASP A 46 -15.88 -10.70 -2.20
N ASP A 47 -16.60 -11.14 -3.24
CA ASP A 47 -16.10 -12.11 -4.23
C ASP A 47 -15.03 -11.51 -5.17
N LYS A 48 -14.93 -10.19 -5.24
CA LYS A 48 -14.04 -9.46 -6.17
C LYS A 48 -12.84 -8.81 -5.49
N LYS A 49 -12.72 -8.87 -4.15
CA LYS A 49 -11.63 -8.21 -3.41
C LYS A 49 -10.32 -8.98 -3.47
N ASP A 50 -10.40 -10.31 -3.44
CA ASP A 50 -9.24 -11.20 -3.39
C ASP A 50 -8.22 -10.99 -4.53
N PRO A 51 -8.62 -10.80 -5.80
CA PRO A 51 -7.69 -10.48 -6.88
C PRO A 51 -6.91 -9.18 -6.63
N TYR A 52 -7.56 -8.14 -6.07
CA TYR A 52 -6.90 -6.87 -5.78
C TYR A 52 -5.91 -7.00 -4.61
N PHE A 53 -6.24 -7.82 -3.61
CA PHE A 53 -5.31 -8.16 -2.51
C PHE A 53 -4.06 -8.86 -3.04
N GLY A 54 -4.25 -9.89 -3.88
CA GLY A 54 -3.16 -10.60 -4.54
C GLY A 54 -2.28 -9.67 -5.37
N LEU A 55 -2.91 -8.77 -6.14
CA LEU A 55 -2.20 -7.82 -7.00
C LEU A 55 -1.34 -6.85 -6.18
N VAL A 56 -1.94 -6.15 -5.21
CA VAL A 56 -1.23 -5.12 -4.44
C VAL A 56 -0.08 -5.72 -3.63
N LYS A 57 -0.26 -6.92 -3.04
CA LYS A 57 0.80 -7.63 -2.32
C LYS A 57 1.93 -8.06 -3.25
N THR A 58 1.60 -8.63 -4.42
CA THR A 58 2.60 -9.09 -5.39
C THR A 58 3.49 -7.95 -5.84
N TYR A 59 2.90 -6.81 -6.21
CA TYR A 59 3.67 -5.66 -6.69
C TYR A 59 4.39 -4.94 -5.55
N ALA A 60 3.78 -4.81 -4.37
CA ALA A 60 4.48 -4.27 -3.20
C ALA A 60 5.75 -5.08 -2.88
N HIS A 61 5.65 -6.42 -2.92
CA HIS A 61 6.81 -7.30 -2.72
C HIS A 61 7.87 -7.11 -3.81
N LYS A 62 7.48 -7.14 -5.10
CA LYS A 62 8.44 -6.93 -6.22
C LYS A 62 9.18 -5.61 -6.10
N ILE A 63 8.47 -4.51 -5.83
CA ILE A 63 9.06 -3.19 -5.67
C ILE A 63 9.97 -3.15 -4.43
N SER A 64 9.60 -3.84 -3.35
CA SER A 64 10.45 -3.93 -2.15
C SER A 64 11.77 -4.62 -2.45
N GLU A 65 11.75 -5.75 -3.17
CA GLU A 65 12.96 -6.49 -3.53
C GLU A 65 13.86 -5.70 -4.49
N GLU A 66 13.26 -4.99 -5.45
CA GLU A 66 13.99 -4.09 -6.33
C GLU A 66 14.68 -2.95 -5.57
N ARG A 67 13.97 -2.29 -4.65
CA ARG A 67 14.55 -1.21 -3.84
C ARG A 67 15.71 -1.66 -2.96
N LYS A 68 15.61 -2.87 -2.38
CA LYS A 68 16.70 -3.48 -1.60
C LYS A 68 17.91 -3.83 -2.47
N ARG A 69 17.70 -4.26 -3.72
CA ARG A 69 18.80 -4.55 -4.64
C ARG A 69 19.55 -3.28 -5.04
N ASP A 70 18.82 -2.19 -5.29
CA ASP A 70 19.38 -0.96 -5.83
C ASP A 70 20.03 -0.06 -4.73
N GLY A 71 19.97 -0.48 -3.46
CA GLY A 71 20.57 0.26 -2.34
C GLY A 71 19.91 1.62 -2.08
N ILE A 72 18.69 1.83 -2.57
CA ILE A 72 17.96 3.09 -2.43
C ILE A 72 17.57 3.26 -0.97
N LYS A 73 18.29 4.11 -0.25
CA LYS A 73 17.93 4.53 1.10
C LYS A 73 16.84 5.60 1.00
N HIS A 74 15.68 5.39 1.63
CA HIS A 74 14.72 6.47 1.77
C HIS A 74 15.38 7.64 2.53
N PRO A 75 15.30 8.90 2.07
CA PRO A 75 15.73 10.03 2.88
C PRO A 75 14.85 10.05 4.12
N ALA A 76 15.45 9.85 5.30
CA ALA A 76 14.75 10.02 6.56
C ALA A 76 14.26 11.47 6.61
N HIS A 77 12.93 11.65 6.65
CA HIS A 77 12.24 12.93 6.84
C HIS A 77 12.31 13.93 5.67
N ALA A 78 11.41 13.76 4.69
CA ALA A 78 11.04 14.82 3.75
C ALA A 78 9.55 15.16 3.82
N PHE A 79 8.99 15.29 5.03
CA PHE A 79 7.71 15.96 5.25
C PHE A 79 7.75 16.72 6.58
N SER A 80 8.48 17.84 6.60
CA SER A 80 8.19 18.93 7.53
C SER A 80 6.98 19.68 6.97
N LEU A 81 5.78 19.29 7.40
CA LEU A 81 4.62 20.16 7.26
C LEU A 81 4.80 21.32 8.26
N HIS A 82 5.05 22.52 7.74
CA HIS A 82 4.98 23.73 8.55
C HIS A 82 3.53 24.00 9.00
N PRO A 83 3.35 24.57 10.20
CA PRO A 83 2.06 24.73 10.87
C PRO A 83 1.07 25.63 10.13
#